data_AF-A0A377LXC2-F1
#
_entry.id   AF-A0A377LXC2-F1
#
_cell.length_a   1.000
_cell.length_b   1.000
_cell.length_c   1.000
_cell.angle_alpha   90.00
_cell.angle_beta   90.00
_cell.angle_gamma   90.00
#
_symmetry.space_group_name_H-M   'P 1'
#
loop_
_entity.id
_entity.type
_entity.pdbx_description
1 polymer ?
#
loop_
_entity_poly.entity_id
_entity_poly.type
_entity_poly.pdbx_seq_one_letter_code
_entity_poly.pdbx_strand_id
1 'polypeptide(L)'
;MRTNPVLQLNLANAYLQGGQPGEAATILNRYTFDNKDDQNGWDLLAQAEAQLGNRDQELAARAEGFALVGRLDQAISMLSSASSQVKLGSLQQARYDARIDQLRALQQRFKPYEKM
;
A
#
# COMPACT_ATOMS: atom_id res chain seq x y z
N MET A 1 20.35 -8.00 -12.90
CA MET A 1 19.91 -9.33 -12.44
C MET A 1 18.40 -9.36 -12.52
N ARG A 2 17.79 -10.32 -13.23
CA ARG A 2 16.33 -10.47 -13.23
C ARG A 2 15.92 -10.97 -11.85
N THR A 3 15.46 -10.07 -11.00
CA THR A 3 14.90 -10.41 -9.69
C THR A 3 13.53 -11.05 -9.92
N ASN A 4 13.41 -12.35 -9.64
CA ASN A 4 12.16 -13.09 -9.78
C ASN A 4 11.16 -12.61 -8.71
N PRO A 5 9.98 -12.08 -9.09
CA PRO A 5 8.98 -11.58 -8.14
C PRO A 5 8.58 -12.61 -7.08
N VAL A 6 8.46 -13.89 -7.46
CA VAL A 6 8.09 -14.98 -6.56
C VAL A 6 9.16 -15.19 -5.48
N LEU A 7 10.44 -15.11 -5.86
CA LEU A 7 11.54 -15.28 -4.90
C LEU A 7 11.64 -14.09 -3.95
N GLN A 8 11.38 -12.87 -4.42
CA GLN A 8 11.36 -11.67 -3.58
C GLN A 8 10.24 -11.75 -2.54
N LEU A 9 9.03 -12.12 -2.97
CA LEU A 9 7.87 -12.22 -2.09
C LEU A 9 8.04 -13.32 -1.03
N ASN A 10 8.52 -14.50 -1.43
CA ASN A 10 8.79 -15.59 -0.49
C ASN A 10 9.89 -15.22 0.51
N LEU A 11 10.94 -14.53 0.06
CA LEU A 11 12.00 -14.06 0.94
C LEU A 11 11.47 -13.03 1.95
N ALA A 12 10.65 -12.07 1.51
CA ALA A 12 10.03 -11.10 2.40
C ALA A 12 9.11 -11.77 3.43
N ASN A 13 8.33 -12.76 3.02
CA ASN A 13 7.49 -13.54 3.94
C ASN A 13 8.32 -14.32 4.95
N ALA A 14 9.44 -14.92 4.54
CA ALA A 14 10.35 -15.60 5.45
C ALA A 14 10.97 -14.63 6.49
N TYR A 15 11.34 -13.42 6.07
CA TYR A 15 11.80 -12.37 6.98
C TYR A 15 10.72 -11.97 8.00
N LEU A 16 9.46 -11.81 7.56
CA LEU A 16 8.34 -11.52 8.46
C LEU A 16 8.14 -12.61 9.51
N GLN A 17 8.14 -13.88 9.09
CA GLN A 17 7.98 -15.00 10.01
C GLN A 17 9.20 -15.17 10.93
N GLY A 18 10.39 -14.77 10.47
CA GLY A 18 11.62 -14.77 11.25
C GLY A 18 11.75 -13.61 12.24
N GLY A 19 10.74 -12.75 12.38
CA GLY A 19 10.79 -11.58 13.27
C GLY A 19 11.71 -10.46 12.78
N GLN A 20 11.95 -10.39 11.47
CA GLN A 20 12.77 -9.39 10.78
C GLN A 20 11.89 -8.52 9.85
N PRO A 21 10.92 -7.75 10.41
CA PRO A 21 9.98 -7.01 9.60
C PRO A 21 10.62 -5.83 8.85
N GLY A 22 11.77 -5.31 9.29
CA GLY A 22 12.49 -4.22 8.62
C GLY A 22 13.10 -4.65 7.27
N GLU A 23 13.70 -5.83 7.25
CA GLU A 23 14.24 -6.47 6.05
C GLU A 23 13.11 -6.79 5.07
N ALA A 24 11.99 -7.32 5.59
CA ALA A 24 10.80 -7.56 4.80
C ALA A 24 10.25 -6.27 4.18
N ALA A 25 10.06 -5.22 4.98
CA ALA A 25 9.57 -3.91 4.50
C ALA A 25 10.47 -3.33 3.41
N THR A 26 11.79 -3.47 3.53
CA THR A 26 12.75 -3.00 2.52
C THR A 26 12.54 -3.69 1.16
N ILE A 27 12.34 -5.01 1.17
CA ILE A 27 12.08 -5.78 -0.05
C ILE A 27 10.70 -5.43 -0.60
N LEU A 28 9.70 -5.37 0.27
CA LEU A 28 8.30 -5.16 -0.10
C LEU A 28 8.04 -3.77 -0.66
N ASN A 29 8.69 -2.72 -0.13
CA ASN A 29 8.59 -1.35 -0.67
C ASN A 29 9.06 -1.27 -2.14
N ARG A 30 10.12 -2.02 -2.51
CA ARG A 30 10.54 -2.11 -3.91
C ARG A 30 9.59 -2.99 -4.71
N TYR A 31 9.20 -4.12 -4.15
CA TYR A 31 8.33 -5.08 -4.81
C TYR A 31 6.98 -4.47 -5.20
N THR A 32 6.32 -3.76 -4.30
CA THR A 32 5.01 -3.14 -4.55
C THR A 32 5.10 -1.95 -5.50
N PHE A 33 6.25 -1.28 -5.56
CA PHE A 33 6.52 -0.27 -6.59
C PHE A 33 6.60 -0.89 -7.99
N ASP A 34 7.34 -2.00 -8.14
CA ASP A 34 7.53 -2.68 -9.42
C ASP A 34 6.29 -3.52 -9.83
N ASN A 35 5.53 -4.04 -8.85
CA ASN A 35 4.41 -4.96 -9.02
C ASN A 35 3.13 -4.41 -8.35
N LYS A 36 2.76 -3.17 -8.71
CA LYS A 36 1.65 -2.42 -8.09
C LYS A 36 0.29 -3.12 -8.10
N ASP A 37 0.09 -4.06 -9.02
CA ASP A 37 -1.18 -4.79 -9.22
C ASP A 37 -1.21 -6.14 -8.47
N ASP A 38 -0.14 -6.51 -7.74
CA ASP A 38 -0.10 -7.72 -6.90
C ASP A 38 -0.53 -7.42 -5.46
N GLN A 39 -1.72 -7.91 -5.12
CA GLN A 39 -2.31 -7.78 -3.78
C GLN A 39 -1.43 -8.36 -2.67
N ASN A 40 -0.75 -9.48 -2.92
CA ASN A 40 0.02 -10.19 -1.90
C ASN A 40 1.19 -9.33 -1.39
N GLY A 41 1.79 -8.54 -2.29
CA GLY A 41 2.85 -7.60 -1.93
C GLY A 41 2.36 -6.54 -0.96
N TRP A 42 1.19 -5.96 -1.22
CA TRP A 42 0.59 -4.95 -0.36
C TRP A 42 0.16 -5.51 1.01
N ASP A 43 -0.38 -6.73 1.04
CA ASP A 43 -0.79 -7.38 2.28
C ASP A 43 0.40 -7.72 3.17
N LEU A 44 1.50 -8.21 2.61
CA LEU A 44 2.74 -8.45 3.36
C LEU A 44 3.37 -7.13 3.80
N LEU A 45 3.34 -6.08 2.97
CA LEU A 45 3.88 -4.78 3.35
C LEU A 45 3.11 -4.20 4.53
N ALA A 46 1.78 -4.27 4.50
CA ALA A 46 0.94 -3.84 5.63
C ALA A 46 1.28 -4.61 6.92
N GLN A 47 1.52 -5.92 6.84
CA GLN A 47 1.93 -6.72 8.00
C GLN A 47 3.32 -6.31 8.52
N ALA A 48 4.28 -6.05 7.62
CA ALA A 48 5.62 -5.59 7.98
C ALA A 48 5.57 -4.25 8.70
N GLU A 49 4.89 -3.26 8.12
CA GLU A 49 4.77 -1.92 8.70
C GLU A 49 3.99 -1.94 10.03
N ALA A 50 3.00 -2.83 10.17
CA ALA A 50 2.29 -3.03 11.43
C ALA A 50 3.22 -3.56 12.55
N GLN A 51 4.09 -4.53 12.24
CA GLN A 51 5.07 -5.04 13.20
C GLN A 51 6.14 -4.00 13.56
N LEU A 52 6.46 -3.09 12.64
CA LEU A 52 7.39 -1.98 12.86
C LEU A 52 6.76 -0.79 13.62
N GLY A 53 5.43 -0.75 13.74
CA GLY A 53 4.71 0.38 14.34
C GLY A 53 4.54 1.59 13.41
N ASN A 54 4.83 1.44 12.12
CA ASN A 54 4.72 2.50 11.11
C ASN A 54 3.26 2.61 10.61
N ARG A 55 2.40 3.20 11.45
CA ARG A 55 0.95 3.14 11.26
C ARG A 55 0.45 3.80 9.97
N ASP A 56 1.04 4.92 9.58
CA ASP A 56 0.73 5.63 8.34
C ASP A 56 1.07 4.80 7.10
N GLN A 57 2.21 4.11 7.11
CA GLN A 57 2.64 3.24 6.02
C GLN A 57 1.80 1.96 5.95
N GLU A 58 1.42 1.40 7.10
CA GLU A 58 0.46 0.29 7.17
C GLU A 58 -0.88 0.69 6.53
N LEU A 59 -1.43 1.85 6.91
CA LEU A 59 -2.70 2.33 6.38
C LEU A 59 -2.62 2.56 4.86
N ALA A 60 -1.53 3.11 4.38
CA ALA A 60 -1.30 3.29 2.94
C ALA A 60 -1.23 1.95 2.20
N ALA A 61 -0.48 0.96 2.72
CA ALA A 61 -0.40 -0.36 2.11
C ALA A 61 -1.76 -1.09 2.07
N ARG A 62 -2.54 -1.00 3.16
CA ARG A 62 -3.91 -1.54 3.18
C ARG A 62 -4.84 -0.83 2.20
N ALA A 63 -4.68 0.48 2.05
CA ALA A 63 -5.47 1.26 1.10
C ALA A 63 -5.24 0.82 -0.34
N GLU A 64 -3.99 0.54 -0.72
CA GLU A 64 -3.67 -0.01 -2.04
C GLU A 64 -4.35 -1.36 -2.25
N GLY A 65 -4.35 -2.22 -1.22
CA GLY A 65 -5.09 -3.46 -1.26
C GLY A 65 -6.59 -3.28 -1.52
N PHE A 66 -7.23 -2.33 -0.85
CA PHE A 66 -8.63 -1.99 -1.11
C PHE A 66 -8.86 -1.41 -2.51
N ALA A 67 -7.93 -0.61 -3.01
CA ALA A 67 -8.03 -0.04 -4.34
C ALA A 67 -8.01 -1.11 -5.44
N LEU A 68 -7.17 -2.14 -5.29
CA LEU A 68 -7.07 -3.25 -6.24
C LEU A 68 -8.35 -4.09 -6.34
N VAL A 69 -9.08 -4.25 -5.24
CA VAL A 69 -10.38 -4.95 -5.21
C VAL A 69 -11.57 -4.03 -5.49
N GLY A 70 -11.33 -2.80 -5.95
CA GLY A 70 -12.37 -1.84 -6.33
C GLY A 70 -13.07 -1.13 -5.17
N ARG A 71 -12.61 -1.32 -3.92
CA ARG A 71 -13.19 -0.65 -2.74
C ARG A 71 -12.58 0.75 -2.55
N LEU A 72 -12.82 1.61 -3.54
CA LEU A 72 -12.17 2.92 -3.64
C LEU A 72 -12.47 3.85 -2.45
N ASP A 73 -13.70 3.85 -1.93
CA ASP A 73 -14.05 4.65 -0.75
C ASP A 73 -13.26 4.25 0.51
N GLN A 74 -13.09 2.94 0.72
CA GLN A 74 -12.31 2.42 1.86
C GLN A 74 -10.83 2.76 1.70
N ALA A 75 -10.28 2.64 0.49
CA ALA A 75 -8.92 3.03 0.17
C ALA A 75 -8.67 4.53 0.44
N ILE A 76 -9.56 5.39 -0.03
CA ILE A 76 -9.49 6.85 0.19
C ILE A 76 -9.54 7.18 1.68
N SER A 77 -10.44 6.54 2.43
CA SER A 77 -10.55 6.77 3.88
C SER A 77 -9.26 6.39 4.61
N MET A 78 -8.64 5.26 4.26
CA MET A 78 -7.39 4.83 4.88
C MET A 78 -6.21 5.74 4.55
N LEU A 79 -6.07 6.16 3.29
CA LEU A 79 -5.03 7.13 2.90
C LEU A 79 -5.24 8.49 3.56
N SER A 80 -6.49 8.91 3.74
CA SER A 80 -6.80 10.17 4.44
C SER A 80 -6.37 10.10 5.91
N SER A 81 -6.62 8.96 6.57
CA SER A 81 -6.12 8.69 7.93
C SER A 81 -4.59 8.65 7.99
N ALA A 82 -3.92 8.07 6.99
CA ALA A 82 -2.46 8.07 6.90
C ALA A 82 -1.90 9.51 6.72
N SER A 83 -2.48 10.30 5.82
CA SER A 83 -2.11 11.70 5.57
C SER A 83 -2.22 12.56 6.83
N SER A 84 -3.25 12.34 7.66
CA SER A 84 -3.43 13.08 8.91
C SER A 84 -2.40 12.77 10.01
N GLN A 85 -1.70 11.64 9.92
CA GLN A 85 -0.72 11.20 10.93
C GLN A 85 0.70 11.69 10.65
N VAL A 86 0.99 12.09 9.41
CA VAL A 86 2.31 12.58 9.02
C VAL A 86 2.40 14.10 9.17
N LYS A 87 3.62 14.62 9.21
CA LYS A 87 3.87 16.05 9.38
C LYS A 87 3.26 16.84 8.21
N LEU A 88 2.52 17.91 8.54
CA LEU A 88 1.97 18.85 7.57
C LEU A 88 3.08 19.45 6.69
N GLY A 89 2.88 19.45 5.38
CA GLY A 89 3.84 19.91 4.38
C GLY A 89 4.99 18.94 4.10
N SER A 90 4.96 17.72 4.66
CA SER A 90 5.96 16.69 4.35
C SER A 90 5.75 16.09 2.96
N LEU A 91 6.83 15.57 2.38
CA LEU A 91 6.76 14.82 1.12
C LEU A 91 5.84 13.60 1.24
N GLN A 92 5.78 12.97 2.41
CA GLN A 92 4.93 11.81 2.64
C GLN A 92 3.45 12.17 2.62
N GLN A 93 3.08 13.29 3.22
CA GLN A 93 1.72 13.83 3.14
C GLN A 93 1.32 14.08 1.67
N ALA A 94 2.17 14.78 0.92
CA ALA A 94 1.92 15.08 -0.48
C ALA A 94 1.76 13.81 -1.35
N ARG A 95 2.47 12.71 -1.02
CA ARG A 95 2.29 11.42 -1.69
C ARG A 95 0.93 10.80 -1.40
N TYR A 96 0.48 10.80 -0.15
CA TYR A 96 -0.84 10.28 0.22
C TYR A 96 -1.96 11.10 -0.40
N ASP A 97 -1.86 12.42 -0.37
CA ASP A 97 -2.86 13.32 -0.97
C ASP A 97 -2.95 13.12 -2.49
N ALA A 98 -1.81 13.05 -3.18
CA ALA A 98 -1.77 12.77 -4.62
C ALA A 98 -2.39 11.40 -4.96
N ARG A 99 -2.19 10.39 -4.11
CA ARG A 99 -2.81 9.06 -4.31
C ARG A 99 -4.32 9.10 -4.09
N ILE A 100 -4.80 9.85 -3.10
CA ILE A 100 -6.23 10.09 -2.88
C ILE A 100 -6.87 10.71 -4.13
N ASP A 101 -6.22 11.72 -4.73
CA ASP A 101 -6.72 12.37 -5.95
C ASP A 101 -6.83 11.39 -7.12
N GLN A 102 -5.84 10.51 -7.29
CA GLN A 102 -5.89 9.45 -8.31
C GLN A 102 -7.09 8.50 -8.10
N LEU A 103 -7.33 8.07 -6.86
CA LEU A 103 -8.45 7.17 -6.55
C LEU A 103 -9.81 7.87 -6.72
N ARG A 104 -9.92 9.16 -6.39
CA ARG A 104 -11.14 9.95 -6.62
C ARG A 104 -11.44 10.11 -8.10
N ALA A 105 -10.42 10.39 -8.92
CA ALA A 105 -10.57 10.45 -10.37
C ALA A 105 -11.02 9.08 -10.94
N LEU A 106 -10.47 7.99 -10.40
CA LEU A 106 -10.86 6.63 -10.77
C LEU A 106 -12.34 6.36 -10.41
N GLN A 107 -12.77 6.74 -9.22
CA GLN A 107 -14.17 6.60 -8.78
C GLN A 107 -15.13 7.38 -9.70
N GLN A 108 -14.79 8.62 -10.08
CA GLN A 108 -15.61 9.38 -11.02
C GLN A 108 -15.75 8.69 -12.37
N ARG A 109 -14.67 8.08 -12.85
CA ARG A 109 -14.68 7.31 -14.10
C ARG A 109 -15.56 6.07 -14.01
N PHE A 110 -15.63 5.42 -12.84
CA PHE A 110 -16.43 4.21 -12.65
C PHE A 110 -17.88 4.46 -12.20
N LYS A 111 -18.19 5.66 -11.71
CA LYS A 111 -19.54 6.07 -11.27
C LYS A 111 -20.69 5.71 -12.23
N PRO A 112 -20.55 5.80 -13.56
CA PRO A 112 -21.62 5.38 -14.48
C PRO A 112 -21.95 3.89 -14.42
N TYR A 113 -21.01 3.04 -14.00
CA TYR A 113 -21.15 1.58 -14.00
C TYR A 113 -21.63 1.01 -12.66
N GLU A 114 -21.66 1.80 -11.58
CA GLU A 114 -22.16 1.35 -10.25
C GLU A 114 -23.69 1.19 -10.19
N LYS A 115 -24.42 1.73 -11.18
CA LYS A 115 -25.90 1.74 -11.20
C LYS A 115 -26.54 0.73 -12.18
N MET A 116 -25.73 -0.17 -12.76
CA MET A 116 -26.23 -1.30 -13.56
C MET A 116 -26.29 -2.56 -12.70
#